data_AF-A0A1Y1IGF2-F1
#
_entry.id   AF-A0A1Y1IGF2-F1
#
_cell.length_a   1.000
_cell.length_b   1.000
_cell.length_c   1.000
_cell.angle_alpha   90.00
_cell.angle_beta   90.00
_cell.angle_gamma   90.00
#
_symmetry.space_group_name_H-M   'P 1'
#
loop_
_entity.id
_entity.type
_entity.pdbx_description
1 polymer ?
#
loop_
_entity_poly.entity_id
_entity_poly.type
_entity_poly.pdbx_seq_one_letter_code
_entity_poly.pdbx_strand_id
1 'polypeptide(L)'
;MLPHQPGLQLHWQCFLWSFDRRDWRPHFFLTVPRGGQQLTGDFHGKGNQSYCMVSDNSICLNARMFNLPPDINILQRAPSEEDPFFEGTWMDAIGVVYSTPEDDNQQALEIVLNQSRARAASKESLTIGLIANNTMVLVPVGVSTWTSPDKTLNVTYQSELRTSVAIFVTNQLKMDVWVEVDKEIVSDPPIYSLSFDIQSIATTPEVHGFVGQMYAPGAIEERLRMGTLKGLLHREYVEGMDDDYATSNLTATDCFYTRFKTAEADVTTRTPIDVISTSPRLSLTGRRLLVATPPQCECLCGGATCGASQSCCSDACSDVMSDARNCGSCGHACASGELCCGGSCTNVASPSNCGSCGNVCAPGESCCGGVCINTL
;
A
#
# COMPACT_ATOMS: atom_id res chain seq x y z
N MET A 1 -30.08 25.11 -28.46
CA MET A 1 -30.46 24.82 -27.05
C MET A 1 -30.62 23.31 -26.94
N LEU A 2 -29.64 22.65 -26.35
CA LEU A 2 -29.71 21.25 -25.96
C LEU A 2 -29.55 21.22 -24.43
N PRO A 3 -30.36 20.44 -23.70
CA PRO A 3 -30.39 20.51 -22.25
C PRO A 3 -29.13 19.88 -21.65
N HIS A 4 -28.57 20.58 -20.66
CA HIS A 4 -27.58 20.06 -19.73
C HIS A 4 -28.10 18.77 -19.08
N GLN A 5 -27.42 17.65 -19.34
CA GLN A 5 -27.50 16.48 -18.47
C GLN A 5 -26.53 16.72 -17.29
N PRO A 6 -26.98 16.55 -16.04
CA PRO A 6 -26.14 16.78 -14.86
C PRO A 6 -25.00 15.76 -14.83
N GLY A 7 -23.78 16.25 -14.61
CA GLY A 7 -22.59 15.42 -14.51
C GLY A 7 -22.78 14.34 -13.44
N LEU A 8 -22.50 13.09 -13.83
CA LEU A 8 -22.39 11.97 -12.92
C LEU A 8 -21.36 12.30 -11.83
N GLN A 9 -21.83 12.62 -10.62
CA GLN A 9 -21.07 12.46 -9.40
C GLN A 9 -21.15 10.98 -9.04
N LEU A 10 -20.06 10.24 -9.22
CA LEU A 10 -19.95 8.84 -8.83
C LEU A 10 -19.08 8.75 -7.58
N HIS A 11 -19.66 8.15 -6.53
CA HIS A 11 -19.06 7.86 -5.23
C HIS A 11 -18.37 6.48 -5.25
N TRP A 12 -17.15 6.36 -4.69
CA TRP A 12 -16.30 5.14 -4.69
C TRP A 12 -15.87 4.77 -3.25
N GLN A 13 -15.66 3.50 -2.88
CA GLN A 13 -15.29 3.10 -1.49
C GLN A 13 -14.39 1.85 -1.47
N CYS A 14 -13.06 1.95 -1.46
CA CYS A 14 -12.19 0.76 -1.40
C CYS A 14 -11.64 0.46 0.00
N PHE A 15 -11.64 -0.81 0.40
CA PHE A 15 -10.84 -1.35 1.51
C PHE A 15 -9.54 -1.90 0.89
N LEU A 16 -8.54 -1.07 0.62
CA LEU A 16 -7.47 -0.64 1.54
C LEU A 16 -7.20 0.87 1.36
N TRP A 17 -8.20 1.58 0.82
CA TRP A 17 -8.11 2.90 0.18
C TRP A 17 -9.50 3.55 0.04
N SER A 18 -10.09 4.08 1.12
CA SER A 18 -11.43 4.67 1.03
C SER A 18 -11.42 5.93 0.16
N PHE A 19 -12.33 6.01 -0.82
CA PHE A 19 -12.40 7.10 -1.81
C PHE A 19 -13.81 7.67 -2.02
N ASP A 20 -14.65 7.87 -0.97
CA ASP A 20 -15.78 8.83 -0.98
C ASP A 20 -16.60 8.82 0.33
N ARG A 21 -16.63 9.96 1.04
CA ARG A 21 -17.82 10.73 1.49
C ARG A 21 -17.38 11.77 2.50
N ARG A 22 -17.23 13.02 2.05
CA ARG A 22 -17.31 14.34 2.72
C ARG A 22 -16.92 14.58 4.21
N ASP A 23 -16.58 13.59 5.02
CA ASP A 23 -16.19 13.72 6.43
C ASP A 23 -15.05 12.78 6.87
N TRP A 24 -14.59 11.83 6.03
CA TRP A 24 -13.39 11.03 6.30
C TRP A 24 -12.12 11.89 6.11
N ARG A 25 -11.32 12.03 7.18
CA ARG A 25 -10.03 12.74 7.08
C ARG A 25 -8.99 11.77 6.53
N PRO A 26 -8.34 12.10 5.40
CA PRO A 26 -7.40 11.18 4.79
C PRO A 26 -6.13 11.08 5.61
N HIS A 27 -5.64 9.85 5.78
CA HIS A 27 -4.42 9.57 6.53
C HIS A 27 -3.14 9.95 5.78
N PHE A 28 -3.25 10.27 4.49
CA PHE A 28 -2.20 10.99 3.79
C PHE A 28 -2.67 11.70 2.51
N PHE A 29 -1.86 12.65 2.05
CA PHE A 29 -2.02 13.33 0.76
C PHE A 29 -0.83 13.02 -0.14
N LEU A 30 -1.09 12.90 -1.45
CA LEU A 30 -0.07 12.90 -2.49
C LEU A 30 -0.47 13.89 -3.59
N THR A 31 0.36 14.91 -3.79
CA THR A 31 0.20 15.86 -4.91
C THR A 31 1.08 15.40 -6.06
N VAL A 32 0.55 15.29 -7.29
CA VAL A 32 1.37 14.85 -8.44
C VAL A 32 1.58 15.95 -9.49
N PRO A 33 2.82 16.15 -9.96
CA PRO A 33 3.22 17.22 -10.87
C PRO A 33 2.89 16.91 -12.33
N ARG A 34 1.69 16.43 -12.62
CA ARG A 34 1.00 16.61 -13.90
C ARG A 34 -0.50 16.56 -13.62
N GLY A 35 -1.19 17.67 -13.88
CA GLY A 35 -2.65 17.75 -13.73
C GLY A 35 -3.14 18.25 -12.37
N GLY A 36 -2.27 18.55 -11.40
CA GLY A 36 -2.63 19.25 -10.16
C GLY A 36 -3.66 18.53 -9.30
N GLN A 37 -3.82 17.21 -9.48
CA GLN A 37 -4.71 16.40 -8.66
C GLN A 37 -4.00 16.02 -7.36
N GLN A 38 -4.72 16.25 -6.27
CA GLN A 38 -4.40 15.76 -4.94
C GLN A 38 -5.10 14.41 -4.79
N LEU A 39 -4.35 13.34 -4.62
CA LEU A 39 -4.90 12.04 -4.24
C LEU A 39 -4.86 11.92 -2.73
N THR A 40 -5.94 11.36 -2.19
CA THR A 40 -6.17 11.16 -0.75
C THR A 40 -6.52 9.70 -0.54
N GLY A 41 -5.85 9.03 0.38
CA GLY A 41 -6.19 7.65 0.71
C GLY A 41 -6.11 7.39 2.20
N ASP A 42 -6.83 6.37 2.62
CA ASP A 42 -6.76 5.82 3.96
C ASP A 42 -6.10 4.45 3.91
N PHE A 43 -5.10 4.23 4.74
CA PHE A 43 -4.44 2.93 4.87
C PHE A 43 -4.94 2.22 6.11
N HIS A 44 -5.33 0.96 5.92
CA HIS A 44 -5.69 0.06 7.01
C HIS A 44 -4.85 -1.20 6.92
N GLY A 45 -4.70 -1.85 8.05
CA GLY A 45 -3.98 -3.10 8.16
C GLY A 45 -4.17 -3.66 9.54
N LYS A 46 -3.72 -4.88 9.79
CA LYS A 46 -3.86 -5.51 11.11
C LYS A 46 -2.98 -4.75 12.11
N GLY A 47 -3.53 -4.40 13.27
CA GLY A 47 -2.74 -3.78 14.32
C GLY A 47 -1.58 -4.66 14.78
N ASN A 48 -0.53 -3.98 15.25
CA ASN A 48 0.75 -4.57 15.60
C ASN A 48 1.47 -5.26 14.42
N GLN A 49 1.18 -4.85 13.19
CA GLN A 49 1.91 -5.24 11.98
C GLN A 49 2.45 -4.00 11.27
N SER A 50 3.53 -4.22 10.50
CA SER A 50 4.11 -3.19 9.64
C SER A 50 3.85 -3.55 8.18
N TYR A 51 3.59 -2.56 7.34
CA TYR A 51 3.26 -2.73 5.94
C TYR A 51 4.10 -1.80 5.07
N CYS A 52 4.56 -2.32 3.93
CA CYS A 52 5.20 -1.54 2.88
C CYS A 52 4.17 -0.78 2.06
N MET A 53 4.25 0.55 2.09
CA MET A 53 3.37 1.46 1.35
C MET A 53 3.95 1.82 -0.02
N VAL A 54 5.27 2.03 -0.08
CA VAL A 54 6.01 2.30 -1.32
C VAL A 54 7.25 1.45 -1.32
N SER A 55 7.51 0.76 -2.43
CA SER A 55 8.77 0.06 -2.63
C SER A 55 9.33 0.39 -4.01
N ASP A 56 10.51 0.99 -4.04
CA ASP A 56 11.27 1.26 -5.25
C ASP A 56 12.75 0.90 -5.01
N ASN A 57 13.55 0.87 -6.06
CA ASN A 57 14.95 0.45 -6.01
C ASN A 57 15.78 1.18 -4.95
N SER A 58 15.60 2.49 -4.77
CA SER A 58 16.39 3.28 -3.83
C SER A 58 15.65 3.73 -2.58
N ILE A 59 14.33 3.50 -2.48
CA ILE A 59 13.51 3.97 -1.36
C ILE A 59 12.37 3.01 -1.01
N CYS A 60 12.11 2.83 0.28
CA CYS A 60 10.92 2.17 0.80
C CYS A 60 10.27 3.02 1.87
N LEU A 61 8.94 3.05 1.88
CA LEU A 61 8.13 3.65 2.92
C LEU A 61 7.28 2.57 3.57
N ASN A 62 7.39 2.44 4.88
CA ASN A 62 6.62 1.50 5.67
C ASN A 62 5.78 2.24 6.71
N ALA A 63 4.66 1.65 7.11
CA ALA A 63 3.85 2.12 8.23
C ALA A 63 3.57 0.98 9.20
N ARG A 64 3.63 1.26 10.50
CA ARG A 64 3.15 0.34 11.55
C ARG A 64 1.75 0.72 11.94
N MET A 65 0.88 -0.28 11.95
CA MET A 65 -0.51 -0.16 12.38
C MET A 65 -0.65 -0.54 13.85
N PHE A 66 -1.58 0.09 14.56
CA PHE A 66 -2.03 -0.34 15.89
C PHE A 66 -3.57 -0.40 15.93
N ASN A 67 -4.08 -1.31 16.74
CA ASN A 67 -5.51 -1.45 16.99
C ASN A 67 -5.95 -0.57 18.15
N LEU A 68 -7.27 -0.43 18.32
CA LEU A 68 -7.86 0.22 19.48
C LEU A 68 -7.24 -0.33 20.79
N PRO A 69 -6.55 0.51 21.58
CA PRO A 69 -5.93 0.05 22.81
C PRO A 69 -6.99 -0.40 23.83
N PRO A 70 -6.74 -1.48 24.60
CA PRO A 70 -7.73 -2.05 25.51
C PRO A 70 -8.05 -1.14 26.71
N ASP A 71 -7.23 -0.13 26.98
CA ASP A 71 -7.44 0.89 28.01
C ASP A 71 -8.39 2.03 27.58
N ILE A 72 -8.85 2.03 26.33
CA ILE A 72 -9.73 3.08 25.80
C ILE A 72 -11.19 2.82 26.12
N ASN A 73 -11.85 3.80 26.74
CA ASN A 73 -13.31 3.86 26.83
C ASN A 73 -13.87 4.62 25.62
N ILE A 74 -14.66 3.95 24.77
CA ILE A 74 -15.37 4.61 23.67
C ILE A 74 -16.57 5.36 24.25
N LEU A 75 -16.58 6.68 24.10
CA LEU A 75 -17.65 7.56 24.56
C LEU A 75 -18.71 7.77 23.47
N GLN A 76 -18.27 7.92 22.22
CA GLN A 76 -19.14 8.07 21.06
C GLN A 76 -18.44 7.51 19.82
N ARG A 77 -19.21 6.82 18.97
CA ARG A 77 -18.78 6.40 17.64
C ARG A 77 -19.76 6.98 16.63
N ALA A 78 -19.26 7.53 15.52
CA ALA A 78 -20.13 7.88 14.40
C ALA A 78 -20.94 6.63 13.98
N PRO A 79 -22.26 6.75 13.74
CA PRO A 79 -23.05 5.60 13.28
C PRO A 79 -22.56 5.21 11.89
N SER A 80 -21.72 4.18 11.80
CA SER A 80 -21.32 3.59 10.52
C SER A 80 -22.54 2.87 9.94
N GLU A 81 -22.91 3.20 8.71
CA GLU A 81 -23.79 2.34 7.90
C GLU A 81 -23.05 0.99 7.74
N GLU A 82 -23.44 0.00 8.54
CA GLU A 82 -23.24 -1.44 8.30
C GLU A 82 -21.81 -1.96 8.00
N ASP A 83 -20.75 -1.46 8.64
CA ASP A 83 -19.46 -2.17 8.63
C ASP A 83 -19.06 -2.74 10.00
N PRO A 84 -19.51 -3.96 10.34
CA PRO A 84 -19.11 -4.64 11.57
C PRO A 84 -17.65 -5.10 11.57
N PHE A 85 -16.91 -4.99 10.46
CA PHE A 85 -15.52 -5.44 10.32
C PHE A 85 -14.49 -4.36 10.58
N PHE A 86 -14.89 -3.09 10.71
CA PHE A 86 -13.95 -2.02 11.01
C PHE A 86 -13.62 -1.99 12.51
N GLU A 87 -12.69 -2.84 12.93
CA GLU A 87 -11.89 -2.62 14.13
C GLU A 87 -10.88 -1.51 13.81
N GLY A 88 -11.11 -0.29 14.30
CA GLY A 88 -10.27 0.87 13.95
C GLY A 88 -8.78 0.58 14.07
N THR A 89 -8.07 0.72 12.96
CA THR A 89 -6.62 0.55 12.87
C THR A 89 -6.00 1.86 12.39
N TRP A 90 -4.99 2.32 13.11
CA TRP A 90 -4.33 3.60 12.86
C TRP A 90 -2.82 3.41 12.72
N MET A 91 -2.14 4.41 12.17
CA MET A 91 -0.67 4.42 12.13
C MET A 91 -0.08 5.01 13.41
N ASP A 92 0.90 4.34 14.01
CA ASP A 92 1.71 4.89 15.10
C ASP A 92 3.21 4.97 14.76
N ALA A 93 3.63 4.43 13.62
CA ALA A 93 5.00 4.62 13.16
C ALA A 93 5.13 4.67 11.64
N ILE A 94 6.11 5.41 11.15
CA ILE A 94 6.52 5.48 9.75
C ILE A 94 8.01 5.16 9.65
N GLY A 95 8.36 4.26 8.73
CA GLY A 95 9.73 3.92 8.36
C GLY A 95 10.06 4.46 6.98
N VAL A 96 11.19 5.15 6.84
CA VAL A 96 11.74 5.57 5.55
C VAL A 96 13.08 4.90 5.36
N VAL A 97 13.14 3.89 4.51
CA VAL A 97 14.39 3.21 4.16
C VAL A 97 14.88 3.77 2.84
N TYR A 98 16.15 4.17 2.77
CA TYR A 98 16.73 4.72 1.55
C TYR A 98 18.18 4.29 1.38
N SER A 99 18.65 4.31 0.14
CA SER A 99 20.06 4.15 -0.20
C SER A 99 20.55 5.36 -0.96
N THR A 100 21.78 5.80 -0.73
CA THR A 100 22.33 6.96 -1.43
C THR A 100 23.10 6.47 -2.68
N PRO A 101 23.16 7.26 -3.77
CA PRO A 101 23.91 6.84 -4.96
C PRO A 101 25.42 6.74 -4.74
N GLU A 102 25.93 7.46 -3.74
CA GLU A 102 27.36 7.57 -3.45
C GLU A 102 27.87 6.44 -2.53
N ASP A 103 26.97 5.81 -1.79
CA ASP A 103 27.27 4.74 -0.86
C ASP A 103 26.12 3.73 -0.89
N ASP A 104 26.38 2.50 -1.34
CA ASP A 104 25.39 1.41 -1.34
C ASP A 104 25.02 0.98 0.11
N ASN A 105 25.34 1.78 1.11
CA ASN A 105 24.85 1.61 2.46
C ASN A 105 23.40 2.06 2.59
N GLN A 106 22.56 1.14 3.04
CA GLN A 106 21.17 1.40 3.41
C GLN A 106 21.12 2.20 4.71
N GLN A 107 20.24 3.21 4.74
CA GLN A 107 19.87 3.95 5.93
C GLN A 107 18.37 3.83 6.14
N ALA A 108 17.94 3.95 7.38
CA ALA A 108 16.52 3.97 7.70
C ALA A 108 16.20 5.04 8.74
N LEU A 109 15.11 5.77 8.52
CA LEU A 109 14.55 6.68 9.49
C LEU A 109 13.30 6.04 10.09
N GLU A 110 13.21 6.04 11.41
CA GLU A 110 12.01 5.66 12.14
C GLU A 110 11.38 6.90 12.76
N ILE A 111 10.07 7.06 12.59
CA ILE A 111 9.25 8.08 13.22
C ILE A 111 8.17 7.35 14.00
N VAL A 112 8.22 7.42 15.33
CA VAL A 112 7.35 6.65 16.21
C VAL A 112 6.57 7.58 17.13
N LEU A 113 5.25 7.45 17.10
CA LEU A 113 4.33 8.11 18.01
C LEU A 113 4.32 7.42 19.37
N ASN A 114 4.51 8.19 20.42
CA ASN A 114 4.31 7.74 21.80
C ASN A 114 2.96 8.25 22.32
N GLN A 115 1.97 7.34 22.39
CA GLN A 115 0.61 7.64 22.86
C GLN A 115 0.59 8.31 24.24
N SER A 116 1.36 7.80 25.21
CA SER A 116 1.39 8.35 26.57
C SER A 116 1.93 9.78 26.59
N ARG A 117 2.95 10.08 25.77
CA ARG A 117 3.51 11.43 25.63
C ARG A 117 2.57 12.36 24.87
N ALA A 118 1.87 11.86 23.85
CA ALA A 118 0.86 12.61 23.11
C ALA A 118 -0.32 13.01 24.01
N ARG A 119 -0.85 12.07 24.81
CA ARG A 119 -1.90 12.31 25.82
C ARG A 119 -1.47 13.30 26.89
N ALA A 120 -0.18 13.32 27.25
CA ALA A 120 0.39 14.28 28.19
C ALA A 120 0.70 15.67 27.56
N ALA A 121 0.34 15.90 26.29
CA ALA A 121 0.69 17.09 25.52
C ALA A 121 2.20 17.41 25.54
N SER A 122 3.04 16.36 25.58
CA SER A 122 4.49 16.50 25.61
C SER A 122 5.05 16.85 24.23
N LYS A 123 6.13 17.66 24.23
CA LYS A 123 6.95 17.95 23.03
C LYS A 123 7.77 16.75 22.54
N GLU A 124 7.69 15.63 23.25
CA GLU A 124 8.37 14.35 22.97
C GLU A 124 7.35 13.28 22.52
N SER A 125 6.23 13.69 21.94
CA SER A 125 5.22 12.76 21.39
C SER A 125 5.74 11.99 20.18
N LEU A 126 6.70 12.55 19.43
CA LEU A 126 7.39 11.88 18.33
C LEU A 126 8.82 11.53 18.73
N THR A 127 9.16 10.24 18.60
CA THR A 127 10.55 9.76 18.66
C THR A 127 11.03 9.55 17.23
N ILE A 128 12.12 10.20 16.85
CA ILE A 128 12.70 10.08 15.51
C ILE A 128 14.12 9.54 15.65
N GLY A 129 14.44 8.46 14.93
CA GLY A 129 15.74 7.82 14.95
C GLY A 129 16.26 7.49 13.57
N LEU A 130 17.51 7.86 13.29
CA LEU A 130 18.22 7.43 12.10
C LEU A 130 19.02 6.16 12.43
N ILE A 131 18.75 5.08 11.71
CA ILE A 131 19.51 3.85 11.72
C ILE A 131 20.50 3.91 10.55
N ALA A 132 21.79 3.99 10.88
CA ALA A 132 22.88 3.92 9.91
C ALA A 132 23.96 2.98 10.45
N ASN A 133 24.47 2.08 9.61
CA ASN A 133 25.49 1.08 10.00
C ASN A 133 25.11 0.30 11.28
N ASN A 134 23.86 -0.18 11.33
CA ASN A 134 23.25 -0.87 12.48
C ASN A 134 23.27 -0.10 13.81
N THR A 135 23.49 1.21 13.77
CA THR A 135 23.48 2.08 14.96
C THR A 135 22.34 3.06 14.85
N MET A 136 21.51 3.14 15.89
CA MET A 136 20.44 4.13 15.98
C MET A 136 20.97 5.43 16.60
N VAL A 137 20.76 6.52 15.90
CA VAL A 137 21.02 7.89 16.36
C VAL A 137 19.68 8.60 16.52
N LEU A 138 19.35 8.96 17.76
CA LEU A 138 18.13 9.72 18.04
C LEU A 138 18.28 11.17 17.58
N VAL A 139 17.27 11.66 16.88
CA VAL A 139 17.16 13.08 16.52
C VAL A 139 16.85 13.87 17.80
N PRO A 140 17.68 14.87 18.17
CA PRO A 140 17.50 15.59 19.43
C PRO A 140 16.19 16.37 19.49
N VAL A 141 15.46 16.19 20.59
CA VAL A 141 14.30 17.03 20.91
C VAL A 141 14.84 18.38 21.43
N GLY A 142 14.68 19.45 20.66
CA GLY A 142 15.14 20.79 21.05
C GLY A 142 15.67 21.63 19.90
N VAL A 143 16.17 21.02 18.84
CA VAL A 143 16.59 21.73 17.62
C VAL A 143 15.40 21.99 16.70
N SER A 144 15.45 23.06 15.91
CA SER A 144 14.42 23.35 14.89
C SER A 144 14.61 22.43 13.68
N THR A 145 15.85 22.31 13.21
CA THR A 145 16.26 21.43 12.13
C THR A 145 17.47 20.61 12.58
N TRP A 146 17.41 19.32 12.31
CA TRP A 146 18.52 18.40 12.47
C TRP A 146 18.93 17.86 11.10
N THR A 147 20.23 17.70 10.89
CA THR A 147 20.81 17.16 9.67
C THR A 147 21.61 15.92 10.02
N SER A 148 21.47 14.84 9.25
CA SER A 148 22.22 13.62 9.44
C SER A 148 23.73 13.86 9.27
N PRO A 149 24.59 13.01 9.88
CA PRO A 149 26.05 13.16 9.77
C PRO A 149 26.57 13.18 8.32
N ASP A 150 25.94 12.43 7.42
CA ASP A 150 26.25 12.36 5.99
C ASP A 150 25.57 13.46 5.16
N LYS A 151 24.74 14.31 5.79
CA LYS A 151 24.00 15.43 5.20
C LYS A 151 22.95 15.05 4.16
N THR A 152 22.56 13.78 4.10
CA THR A 152 21.55 13.31 3.15
C THR A 152 20.12 13.44 3.68
N LEU A 153 19.93 13.49 5.00
CA LEU A 153 18.64 13.63 5.65
C LEU A 153 18.56 14.93 6.46
N ASN A 154 17.48 15.68 6.27
CA ASN A 154 17.09 16.79 7.13
C ASN A 154 15.73 16.51 7.77
N VAL A 155 15.65 16.77 9.07
CA VAL A 155 14.44 16.63 9.89
C VAL A 155 14.14 17.98 10.51
N THR A 156 13.02 18.60 10.15
CA THR A 156 12.64 19.95 10.62
C THR A 156 11.32 19.90 11.38
N TYR A 157 11.33 20.24 12.66
CA TYR A 157 10.11 20.36 13.45
C TYR A 157 9.34 21.61 13.05
N GLN A 158 8.07 21.46 12.68
CA GLN A 158 7.23 22.53 12.12
C GLN A 158 6.30 23.18 13.14
N SER A 159 6.10 22.56 14.31
CA SER A 159 5.22 23.09 15.36
C SER A 159 5.95 23.25 16.69
N GLU A 160 5.56 24.25 17.49
CA GLU A 160 6.12 24.47 18.83
C GLU A 160 5.83 23.31 19.80
N LEU A 161 4.73 22.59 19.54
CA LEU A 161 4.33 21.37 20.23
C LEU A 161 5.04 20.11 19.69
N ARG A 162 5.83 20.25 18.60
CA ARG A 162 6.58 19.16 17.95
C ARG A 162 5.74 17.96 17.54
N THR A 163 4.48 18.23 17.22
CA THR A 163 3.53 17.28 16.67
C THR A 163 3.57 17.21 15.15
N SER A 164 4.42 18.00 14.48
CA SER A 164 4.61 17.99 13.03
C SER A 164 6.09 18.10 12.68
N VAL A 165 6.53 17.30 11.71
CA VAL A 165 7.91 17.21 11.27
C VAL A 165 7.99 17.11 9.74
N ALA A 166 8.87 17.91 9.14
CA ALA A 166 9.24 17.81 7.74
C ALA A 166 10.47 16.92 7.60
N ILE A 167 10.39 15.95 6.71
CA ILE A 167 11.45 15.01 6.36
C ILE A 167 11.91 15.30 4.95
N PHE A 168 13.20 15.49 4.77
CA PHE A 168 13.81 15.70 3.47
C PHE A 168 15.02 14.81 3.29
N VAL A 169 14.89 13.81 2.41
CA VAL A 169 16.00 12.98 1.92
C VAL A 169 16.45 13.56 0.59
N THR A 170 17.70 14.01 0.52
CA THR A 170 18.26 14.71 -0.63
C THR A 170 18.02 13.94 -1.93
N ASN A 171 17.41 14.63 -2.91
CA ASN A 171 17.06 14.13 -4.24
C ASN A 171 16.13 12.89 -4.26
N GLN A 172 15.51 12.52 -3.14
CA GLN A 172 14.68 11.32 -3.07
C GLN A 172 13.31 11.53 -2.44
N LEU A 173 13.21 12.26 -1.33
CA LEU A 173 11.94 12.37 -0.61
C LEU A 173 11.81 13.74 0.04
N LYS A 174 10.61 14.30 -0.07
CA LYS A 174 10.13 15.39 0.78
C LYS A 174 8.77 15.00 1.28
N MET A 175 8.61 14.91 2.59
CA MET A 175 7.32 14.58 3.20
C MET A 175 7.14 15.32 4.51
N ASP A 176 5.90 15.59 4.89
CA ASP A 176 5.53 16.07 6.21
C ASP A 176 4.82 14.94 6.97
N VAL A 177 5.08 14.81 8.27
CA VAL A 177 4.42 13.84 9.16
C VAL A 177 3.91 14.58 10.37
N TRP A 178 2.66 14.35 10.74
CA TRP A 178 2.05 14.99 11.91
C TRP A 178 1.19 14.04 12.73
N VAL A 179 1.00 14.42 13.98
CA VAL A 179 0.13 13.72 14.94
C VAL A 179 -1.28 14.29 14.82
N GLU A 180 -2.24 13.40 14.65
CA GLU A 180 -3.67 13.72 14.67
C GLU A 180 -4.36 13.07 15.87
N VAL A 181 -5.56 13.58 16.17
CA VAL A 181 -6.47 12.99 17.16
C VAL A 181 -7.65 12.42 16.39
N ASP A 182 -8.04 11.19 16.72
CA ASP A 182 -9.23 10.58 16.14
C ASP A 182 -10.48 11.36 16.51
N LYS A 183 -11.35 11.61 15.52
CA LYS A 183 -12.57 12.42 15.68
C LYS A 183 -13.85 11.60 15.52
N GLU A 184 -13.74 10.36 15.06
CA GLU A 184 -14.88 9.49 14.78
C GLU A 184 -15.17 8.58 15.97
N ILE A 185 -14.11 8.09 16.61
CA ILE A 185 -14.12 7.34 17.86
C ILE A 185 -13.72 8.31 18.97
N VAL A 186 -14.71 9.06 19.44
CA VAL A 186 -14.56 9.89 20.63
C VAL A 186 -14.31 8.96 21.81
N SER A 187 -13.14 9.08 22.39
CA SER A 187 -12.60 8.13 23.36
C SER A 187 -11.97 8.87 24.54
N ASP A 188 -11.96 8.20 25.70
CA ASP A 188 -11.21 8.63 26.87
C ASP A 188 -10.30 7.48 27.36
N PRO A 189 -8.96 7.66 27.33
CA PRO A 189 -8.24 8.82 26.81
C PRO A 189 -8.32 8.95 25.26
N PRO A 190 -8.02 10.13 24.68
CA PRO A 190 -8.03 10.29 23.22
C PRO A 190 -7.03 9.38 22.50
N ILE A 191 -7.41 8.94 21.31
CA ILE A 191 -6.55 8.19 20.39
C ILE A 191 -5.80 9.18 19.50
N TYR A 192 -4.48 9.06 19.48
CA TYR A 192 -3.62 9.80 18.57
C TYR A 192 -3.11 8.89 17.45
N SER A 193 -2.92 9.41 16.25
CA SER A 193 -2.38 8.67 15.11
C SER A 193 -1.37 9.52 14.36
N LEU A 194 -0.57 8.89 13.50
CA LEU A 194 0.24 9.58 12.51
C LEU A 194 -0.54 9.75 11.21
N SER A 195 -0.38 10.92 10.61
CA SER A 195 -0.79 11.25 9.25
C SER A 195 0.41 11.87 8.53
N PHE A 196 0.44 11.81 7.20
CA PHE A 196 1.57 12.34 6.44
C PHE A 196 1.20 12.92 5.07
N ASP A 197 2.09 13.69 4.47
CA ASP A 197 1.94 14.23 3.11
C ASP A 197 3.24 14.02 2.37
N ILE A 198 3.20 13.31 1.24
CA ILE A 198 4.37 13.18 0.38
C ILE A 198 4.35 14.34 -0.60
N GLN A 199 5.18 15.32 -0.30
CA GLN A 199 5.38 16.47 -1.17
C GLN A 199 6.17 16.11 -2.40
N SER A 200 7.16 15.22 -2.35
CA SER A 200 7.85 14.71 -3.54
C SER A 200 8.55 13.41 -3.27
N ILE A 201 8.56 12.49 -4.24
CA ILE A 201 9.28 11.21 -4.13
C ILE A 201 9.90 10.82 -5.48
N ALA A 202 11.21 10.54 -5.49
CA ALA A 202 11.89 10.03 -6.68
C ALA A 202 11.74 8.52 -6.75
N THR A 203 11.24 8.02 -7.88
CA THR A 203 10.94 6.59 -8.08
C THR A 203 11.33 6.14 -9.50
N THR A 204 11.55 4.85 -9.69
CA THR A 204 11.71 4.23 -11.01
C THR A 204 10.35 3.81 -11.59
N PRO A 205 10.26 3.48 -12.88
CA PRO A 205 9.04 2.87 -13.45
C PRO A 205 8.65 1.52 -12.83
N GLU A 206 9.55 0.88 -12.08
CA GLU A 206 9.31 -0.40 -11.40
C GLU A 206 8.74 -0.25 -9.99
N VAL A 207 8.59 1.00 -9.50
CA VAL A 207 8.03 1.27 -8.18
C VAL A 207 6.73 0.51 -7.98
N HIS A 208 6.59 -0.09 -6.80
CA HIS A 208 5.40 -0.77 -6.33
C HIS A 208 4.81 -0.05 -5.11
N GLY A 209 3.78 -0.63 -4.53
CA GLY A 209 2.90 0.01 -3.57
C GLY A 209 1.96 0.98 -4.26
N PHE A 210 1.45 1.95 -3.51
CA PHE A 210 0.41 2.83 -4.05
C PHE A 210 0.90 3.74 -5.16
N VAL A 211 2.16 4.18 -5.11
CA VAL A 211 2.75 5.00 -6.17
C VAL A 211 2.79 4.20 -7.46
N GLY A 212 3.32 2.98 -7.43
CA GLY A 212 3.37 2.10 -8.59
C GLY A 212 2.01 1.77 -9.17
N GLN A 213 1.09 1.37 -8.29
CA GLN A 213 -0.19 0.84 -8.72
C GLN A 213 -1.17 1.93 -9.17
N MET A 214 -1.11 3.14 -8.59
CA MET A 214 -2.02 4.23 -8.94
C MET A 214 -1.50 5.13 -10.07
N TYR A 215 -0.17 5.21 -10.26
CA TYR A 215 0.45 6.09 -11.26
C TYR A 215 1.12 5.36 -12.42
N ALA A 216 1.09 4.02 -12.45
CA ALA A 216 1.46 3.27 -13.64
C ALA A 216 0.61 3.71 -14.86
N PRO A 217 1.23 3.93 -16.04
CA PRO A 217 0.48 4.28 -17.25
C PRO A 217 -0.63 3.28 -17.55
N GLY A 218 -1.87 3.75 -17.75
CA GLY A 218 -3.02 2.90 -18.05
C GLY A 218 -3.72 2.30 -16.83
N ALA A 219 -3.10 2.33 -15.65
CA ALA A 219 -3.70 1.77 -14.43
C ALA A 219 -4.99 2.51 -14.06
N ILE A 220 -5.01 3.84 -14.21
CA ILE A 220 -6.22 4.64 -13.95
C ILE A 220 -7.33 4.24 -14.93
N GLU A 221 -7.05 4.15 -16.23
CA GLU A 221 -8.04 3.78 -17.25
C GLU A 221 -8.56 2.36 -17.07
N GLU A 222 -7.70 1.40 -16.73
CA GLU A 222 -8.08 0.02 -16.45
C GLU A 222 -9.00 -0.07 -15.23
N ARG A 223 -8.65 0.65 -14.15
CA ARG A 223 -9.49 0.77 -12.94
C ARG A 223 -10.84 1.43 -13.21
N LEU A 224 -10.85 2.48 -14.03
CA LEU A 224 -12.10 3.13 -14.47
C LEU A 224 -12.96 2.19 -15.32
N ARG A 225 -12.34 1.28 -16.09
CA ARG A 225 -13.04 0.30 -16.94
C ARG A 225 -13.65 -0.87 -16.15
N MET A 226 -13.07 -1.24 -15.01
CA MET A 226 -13.58 -2.34 -14.16
C MET A 226 -14.95 -2.04 -13.55
N GLY A 227 -15.32 -0.76 -13.39
CA GLY A 227 -16.59 -0.34 -12.77
C GLY A 227 -16.65 -0.62 -11.27
N THR A 228 -17.56 0.02 -10.53
CA THR A 228 -17.82 -0.33 -9.12
C THR A 228 -18.44 -1.72 -9.08
N LEU A 229 -17.64 -2.76 -8.86
CA LEU A 229 -18.15 -4.11 -8.65
C LEU A 229 -18.85 -4.16 -7.29
N LYS A 230 -20.17 -3.97 -7.34
CA LYS A 230 -21.05 -3.98 -6.18
C LYS A 230 -20.94 -5.35 -5.48
N GLY A 231 -20.32 -5.37 -4.31
CA GLY A 231 -20.18 -6.56 -3.47
C GLY A 231 -18.74 -7.11 -3.31
N LEU A 232 -17.75 -6.60 -4.04
CA LEU A 232 -16.36 -7.08 -3.95
C LEU A 232 -15.44 -6.16 -3.13
N LEU A 233 -16.01 -5.13 -2.48
CA LEU A 233 -15.32 -4.18 -1.60
C LEU A 233 -14.04 -3.56 -2.21
N HIS A 234 -13.94 -3.60 -3.54
CA HIS A 234 -12.84 -3.07 -4.34
C HIS A 234 -11.47 -3.72 -4.05
N ARG A 235 -11.48 -5.00 -3.65
CA ARG A 235 -10.25 -5.80 -3.47
C ARG A 235 -9.49 -6.02 -4.79
N GLU A 236 -10.13 -5.87 -5.95
CA GLU A 236 -9.49 -6.05 -7.25
C GLU A 236 -8.61 -4.87 -7.73
N TYR A 237 -8.54 -3.78 -6.96
CA TYR A 237 -7.81 -2.57 -7.38
C TYR A 237 -6.35 -2.53 -6.93
N VAL A 238 -5.93 -3.50 -6.11
CA VAL A 238 -4.58 -3.58 -5.55
C VAL A 238 -4.07 -5.00 -5.79
N GLU A 239 -2.80 -5.12 -6.18
CA GLU A 239 -2.19 -6.43 -6.34
C GLU A 239 -2.00 -7.11 -4.98
N GLY A 240 -2.40 -8.37 -4.86
CA GLY A 240 -2.17 -9.16 -3.64
C GLY A 240 -3.10 -8.86 -2.48
N MET A 241 -2.74 -9.39 -1.32
CA MET A 241 -3.47 -9.33 -0.05
C MET A 241 -2.65 -8.59 1.01
N ASP A 242 -3.26 -8.23 2.14
CA ASP A 242 -2.59 -7.53 3.25
C ASP A 242 -1.26 -8.19 3.64
N ASP A 243 -1.24 -9.52 3.73
CA ASP A 243 -0.06 -10.29 4.15
C ASP A 243 1.11 -10.17 3.13
N ASP A 244 0.84 -9.86 1.85
CA ASP A 244 1.88 -9.64 0.83
C ASP A 244 2.61 -8.30 1.05
N TYR A 245 1.95 -7.31 1.67
CA TYR A 245 2.55 -6.02 2.01
C TYR A 245 3.21 -6.01 3.38
N ALA A 246 3.01 -7.05 4.20
CA ALA A 246 3.58 -7.12 5.54
C ALA A 246 5.11 -7.13 5.50
N THR A 247 5.74 -6.39 6.42
CA THR A 247 7.19 -6.37 6.62
C THR A 247 7.54 -6.93 7.99
N SER A 248 8.73 -7.52 8.14
CA SER A 248 9.15 -8.10 9.43
C SER A 248 9.31 -7.06 10.54
N ASN A 249 9.61 -5.82 10.18
CA ASN A 249 9.63 -4.67 11.07
C ASN A 249 9.49 -3.35 10.28
N LEU A 250 9.49 -2.22 11.00
CA LEU A 250 9.27 -0.90 10.43
C LEU A 250 10.32 -0.49 9.38
N THR A 251 11.55 -0.98 9.47
CA THR A 251 12.66 -0.62 8.57
C THR A 251 13.13 -1.79 7.70
N ALA A 252 12.38 -2.88 7.68
CA ALA A 252 12.60 -4.00 6.78
C ALA A 252 12.09 -3.69 5.36
N THR A 253 12.73 -4.31 4.38
CA THR A 253 12.41 -4.16 2.95
C THR A 253 12.05 -5.51 2.33
N ASP A 254 11.32 -6.32 3.09
CA ASP A 254 11.11 -7.76 2.86
C ASP A 254 9.65 -8.14 2.57
N CYS A 255 8.80 -7.16 2.23
CA CYS A 255 7.46 -7.46 1.71
C CYS A 255 7.55 -8.23 0.39
N PHE A 256 6.48 -8.95 0.04
CA PHE A 256 6.44 -9.78 -1.17
C PHE A 256 6.69 -8.95 -2.44
N TYR A 257 6.16 -7.72 -2.48
CA TYR A 257 6.31 -6.80 -3.61
C TYR A 257 7.54 -5.89 -3.53
N THR A 258 8.54 -6.23 -2.72
CA THR A 258 9.72 -5.39 -2.57
C THR A 258 10.45 -5.18 -3.90
N ARG A 259 10.84 -3.93 -4.15
CA ARG A 259 11.68 -3.48 -5.27
C ARG A 259 13.00 -2.90 -4.77
N PHE A 260 13.20 -2.84 -3.45
CA PHE A 260 14.37 -2.20 -2.88
C PHE A 260 15.63 -3.00 -3.17
N LYS A 261 16.59 -2.34 -3.83
CA LYS A 261 17.88 -2.94 -4.23
C LYS A 261 17.73 -4.29 -4.95
N THR A 262 16.63 -4.50 -5.68
CA THR A 262 16.47 -5.68 -6.52
C THR A 262 17.30 -5.51 -7.78
N ALA A 263 18.03 -6.56 -8.19
CA ALA A 263 19.00 -6.53 -9.28
C ALA A 263 18.38 -6.25 -10.69
N GLU A 264 17.06 -6.17 -10.78
CA GLU A 264 16.32 -5.90 -12.03
C GLU A 264 16.24 -4.40 -12.37
N ALA A 265 16.41 -3.50 -11.38
CA ALA A 265 16.22 -2.07 -11.59
C ALA A 265 17.47 -1.41 -12.20
N ASP A 266 17.46 -1.24 -13.53
CA ASP A 266 18.48 -0.50 -14.27
C ASP A 266 18.55 0.96 -13.79
N VAL A 267 19.61 1.26 -13.03
CA VAL A 267 19.93 2.54 -12.39
C VAL A 267 19.99 3.71 -13.39
N THR A 268 20.09 3.44 -14.69
CA THR A 268 20.16 4.47 -15.75
C THR A 268 18.82 5.12 -16.09
N THR A 269 17.68 4.65 -15.54
CA THR A 269 16.33 5.15 -15.87
C THR A 269 15.69 6.05 -14.80
N ARG A 270 16.42 6.42 -13.73
CA ARG A 270 15.88 7.28 -12.64
C ARG A 270 15.37 8.62 -13.18
N THR A 271 14.05 8.81 -13.18
CA THR A 271 13.42 10.12 -13.42
C THR A 271 12.89 10.67 -12.10
N PRO A 272 13.43 11.80 -11.58
CA PRO A 272 12.83 12.47 -10.43
C PRO A 272 11.38 12.85 -10.75
N ILE A 273 10.45 12.47 -9.89
CA ILE A 273 9.11 13.07 -9.89
C ILE A 273 9.21 14.35 -9.05
N ASP A 274 9.64 15.45 -9.68
CA ASP A 274 9.74 16.77 -9.06
C ASP A 274 8.35 17.39 -8.88
N VAL A 275 7.85 17.44 -7.64
CA VAL A 275 6.46 17.84 -7.35
C VAL A 275 6.27 19.36 -7.15
N ILE A 276 7.31 20.20 -7.23
CA ILE A 276 7.13 21.66 -7.05
C ILE A 276 7.65 22.48 -8.24
N SER A 277 6.67 23.10 -8.92
CA SER A 277 6.69 24.04 -10.04
C SER A 277 7.82 25.09 -10.07
N THR A 278 8.48 25.24 -11.23
CA THR A 278 8.43 26.50 -12.02
C THR A 278 8.60 26.20 -13.52
N SER A 279 7.67 26.66 -14.35
CA SER A 279 7.90 26.90 -15.79
C SER A 279 8.14 28.41 -15.95
N PRO A 280 9.04 28.89 -16.86
CA PRO A 280 8.81 28.70 -18.29
C PRO A 280 10.07 28.49 -19.17
N ARG A 281 9.88 27.67 -20.21
CA ARG A 281 10.57 27.66 -21.51
C ARG A 281 12.11 27.68 -21.48
N LEU A 282 12.69 26.50 -21.73
CA LEU A 282 13.87 26.38 -22.57
C LEU A 282 13.59 25.42 -23.73
N SER A 283 13.58 26.02 -24.91
CA SER A 283 13.59 25.38 -26.21
C SER A 283 14.89 24.60 -26.37
N LEU A 284 14.79 23.28 -26.55
CA LEU A 284 15.79 22.50 -27.26
C LEU A 284 15.09 21.78 -28.41
N THR A 285 15.17 22.43 -29.57
CA THR A 285 15.04 21.83 -30.89
C THR A 285 16.00 20.65 -31.01
N GLY A 286 15.46 19.44 -31.06
CA GLY A 286 16.23 18.23 -31.33
C GLY A 286 15.46 16.96 -30.95
N ARG A 287 14.73 16.39 -31.91
CA ARG A 287 14.11 15.06 -31.88
C ARG A 287 15.02 14.03 -31.16
N ARG A 288 14.50 13.18 -30.30
CA ARG A 288 13.70 12.01 -30.69
C ARG A 288 12.73 11.63 -29.57
N LEU A 289 11.42 11.71 -29.85
CA LEU A 289 10.46 10.87 -29.15
C LEU A 289 10.93 9.43 -29.34
N LEU A 290 11.44 8.81 -28.29
CA LEU A 290 11.12 7.41 -28.09
C LEU A 290 9.65 7.42 -27.72
N VAL A 291 8.80 7.25 -28.73
CA VAL A 291 7.61 6.44 -28.53
C VAL A 291 8.18 5.15 -27.98
N ALA A 292 8.13 4.98 -26.67
CA ALA A 292 8.13 3.67 -26.09
C ALA A 292 6.91 3.01 -26.72
N THR A 293 7.16 2.28 -27.81
CA THR A 293 6.41 1.04 -27.99
C THR A 293 6.51 0.36 -26.63
N PRO A 294 5.38 -0.03 -26.02
CA PRO A 294 5.42 -0.68 -24.73
C PRO A 294 6.50 -1.76 -24.84
N PRO A 295 7.48 -1.83 -23.92
CA PRO A 295 8.28 -3.03 -23.88
C PRO A 295 7.24 -4.12 -23.67
N GLN A 296 7.04 -4.92 -24.72
CA GLN A 296 6.44 -6.22 -24.56
C GLN A 296 7.49 -6.95 -23.75
N CYS A 297 7.48 -6.74 -22.42
CA CYS A 297 8.10 -7.64 -21.49
C CYS A 297 7.27 -8.91 -21.59
N GLU A 298 7.52 -9.68 -22.63
CA GLU A 298 7.23 -11.09 -22.61
C GLU A 298 8.17 -11.66 -21.55
N CYS A 299 7.67 -11.77 -20.31
CA CYS A 299 8.30 -12.59 -19.30
C CYS A 299 8.29 -14.03 -19.84
N LEU A 300 9.37 -14.38 -20.53
CA LEU A 300 9.56 -15.71 -21.09
C LEU A 300 9.84 -16.67 -19.94
N CYS A 301 8.85 -17.49 -19.62
CA CYS A 301 8.97 -18.58 -18.68
C CYS A 301 9.70 -19.74 -19.35
N GLY A 302 10.96 -20.01 -18.97
CA GLY A 302 11.76 -21.06 -19.60
C GLY A 302 11.94 -20.91 -21.12
N GLY A 303 11.77 -19.69 -21.67
CA GLY A 303 11.87 -19.41 -23.10
C GLY A 303 10.54 -19.32 -23.88
N ALA A 304 9.38 -19.35 -23.21
CA ALA A 304 8.07 -19.17 -23.85
C ALA A 304 7.14 -18.23 -23.04
N THR A 305 6.18 -17.61 -23.70
CA THR A 305 5.13 -16.82 -23.04
C THR A 305 4.04 -17.72 -22.46
N CYS A 306 3.64 -17.45 -21.23
CA CYS A 306 2.50 -18.12 -20.60
C CYS A 306 1.18 -17.61 -21.18
N GLY A 307 0.16 -18.48 -21.26
CA GLY A 307 -1.18 -18.08 -21.67
C GLY A 307 -1.81 -17.08 -20.71
N ALA A 308 -2.89 -16.41 -21.13
CA ALA A 308 -3.57 -15.33 -20.38
C ALA A 308 -4.13 -15.74 -18.99
N SER A 309 -4.08 -17.03 -18.63
CA SER A 309 -4.51 -17.59 -17.34
C SER A 309 -3.41 -18.41 -16.65
N GLN A 310 -2.16 -18.30 -17.12
CA GLN A 310 -1.03 -19.06 -16.60
C GLN A 310 0.03 -18.14 -15.99
N SER A 311 0.63 -18.57 -14.89
CA SER A 311 1.76 -17.92 -14.24
C SER A 311 3.02 -18.73 -14.45
N CYS A 312 4.17 -18.06 -14.47
CA CYS A 312 5.46 -18.73 -14.58
C CYS A 312 5.88 -19.32 -13.24
N CYS A 313 5.84 -20.65 -13.13
CA CYS A 313 6.19 -21.39 -11.93
C CYS A 313 7.43 -22.26 -12.19
N SER A 314 8.60 -21.81 -11.73
CA SER A 314 9.89 -22.52 -11.89
C SER A 314 10.19 -22.90 -13.35
N ASP A 315 10.19 -21.90 -14.25
CA ASP A 315 10.45 -22.01 -15.68
C ASP A 315 9.40 -22.81 -16.50
N ALA A 316 8.24 -23.12 -15.92
CA ALA A 316 7.10 -23.70 -16.63
C ALA A 316 5.82 -22.87 -16.40
N CYS A 317 4.98 -22.76 -17.42
CA CYS A 317 3.68 -22.10 -17.30
C CYS A 317 2.67 -23.02 -16.63
N SER A 318 2.19 -22.62 -15.45
CA SER A 318 1.15 -23.33 -14.71
C SER A 318 -0.13 -22.50 -14.66
N ASP A 319 -1.27 -23.17 -14.79
CA ASP A 319 -2.59 -22.52 -14.66
C ASP A 319 -2.92 -22.37 -13.18
N VAL A 320 -2.77 -21.16 -12.65
CA VAL A 320 -3.05 -20.87 -11.23
C VAL A 320 -4.54 -20.90 -10.89
N MET A 321 -5.42 -20.97 -11.89
CA MET A 321 -6.87 -21.02 -11.69
C MET A 321 -7.41 -22.44 -11.52
N SER A 322 -6.66 -23.44 -11.99
CA SER A 322 -7.13 -24.83 -12.02
C SER A 322 -6.09 -25.88 -11.59
N ASP A 323 -4.79 -25.55 -11.55
CA ASP A 323 -3.75 -26.48 -11.09
C ASP A 323 -3.71 -26.54 -9.57
N ALA A 324 -4.13 -27.69 -9.02
CA ALA A 324 -4.09 -27.95 -7.58
C ALA A 324 -2.68 -27.92 -6.97
N ARG A 325 -1.59 -27.92 -7.76
CA ARG A 325 -0.22 -27.76 -7.26
C ARG A 325 0.27 -26.32 -7.27
N ASN A 326 -0.45 -25.41 -7.92
CA ASN A 326 -0.09 -24.01 -8.11
C ASN A 326 -1.32 -23.10 -7.97
N CYS A 327 -2.23 -23.41 -7.03
CA CYS A 327 -3.54 -22.78 -6.98
C CYS A 327 -3.48 -21.37 -6.39
N GLY A 328 -3.91 -20.37 -7.15
CA GLY A 328 -3.83 -18.96 -6.78
C GLY A 328 -2.41 -18.37 -6.89
N SER A 329 -1.37 -19.18 -6.66
CA SER A 329 0.03 -18.80 -6.87
C SER A 329 0.95 -20.01 -7.06
N CYS A 330 2.15 -19.77 -7.60
CA CYS A 330 3.14 -20.82 -7.83
C CYS A 330 3.54 -21.54 -6.54
N GLY A 331 3.55 -22.87 -6.56
CA GLY A 331 3.89 -23.71 -5.41
C GLY A 331 2.82 -23.81 -4.32
N HIS A 332 1.68 -23.12 -4.47
CA HIS A 332 0.56 -23.25 -3.54
C HIS A 332 -0.27 -24.50 -3.84
N ALA A 333 0.12 -25.62 -3.24
CA ALA A 333 -0.58 -26.88 -3.41
C ALA A 333 -1.81 -26.98 -2.50
N CYS A 334 -2.96 -27.30 -3.07
CA CYS A 334 -4.18 -27.59 -2.32
C CYS A 334 -4.04 -28.85 -1.47
N ALA A 335 -4.77 -28.89 -0.36
CA ALA A 335 -4.75 -30.05 0.53
C ALA A 335 -5.40 -31.27 -0.14
N SER A 336 -5.12 -32.46 0.38
CA SER A 336 -5.71 -33.70 -0.12
C SER A 336 -7.25 -33.65 -0.05
N GLY A 337 -7.91 -33.82 -1.20
CA GLY A 337 -9.38 -33.74 -1.31
C GLY A 337 -9.92 -32.37 -1.71
N GLU A 338 -9.04 -31.40 -1.99
CA GLU A 338 -9.41 -30.10 -2.53
C GLU A 338 -9.08 -30.00 -4.03
N LEU A 339 -9.84 -29.18 -4.74
CA LEU A 339 -9.53 -28.76 -6.12
C LEU A 339 -9.21 -27.28 -6.14
N CYS A 340 -8.41 -26.87 -7.13
CA CYS A 340 -8.27 -25.45 -7.43
C CYS A 340 -9.50 -24.97 -8.20
N CYS A 341 -10.31 -24.14 -7.54
CA CYS A 341 -11.53 -23.59 -8.09
C CYS A 341 -11.37 -22.08 -8.24
N GLY A 342 -11.03 -21.63 -9.45
CA GLY A 342 -10.89 -20.21 -9.74
C GLY A 342 -9.77 -19.54 -8.94
N GLY A 343 -8.67 -20.26 -8.70
CA GLY A 343 -7.53 -19.77 -7.93
C GLY A 343 -7.67 -19.91 -6.41
N SER A 344 -8.67 -20.66 -5.93
CA SER A 344 -8.82 -20.98 -4.51
C SER A 344 -8.99 -22.47 -4.27
N CYS A 345 -8.22 -23.02 -3.33
CA CYS A 345 -8.36 -24.40 -2.91
C CYS A 345 -9.72 -24.61 -2.24
N THR A 346 -10.51 -25.51 -2.81
CA THR A 346 -11.91 -25.71 -2.43
C THR A 346 -12.17 -27.17 -2.15
N ASN A 347 -12.80 -27.43 -1.01
CA ASN A 347 -13.18 -28.77 -0.59
C ASN A 347 -14.36 -29.31 -1.41
N VAL A 348 -14.08 -30.31 -2.25
CA VAL A 348 -15.09 -30.94 -3.13
C VAL A 348 -15.88 -32.08 -2.48
N ALA A 349 -15.70 -32.29 -1.18
CA ALA A 349 -16.59 -33.11 -0.35
C ALA A 349 -17.70 -32.27 0.32
N SER A 350 -17.75 -30.97 0.06
CA SER A 350 -18.81 -30.09 0.58
C SER A 350 -20.09 -30.18 -0.26
N PRO A 351 -21.28 -29.98 0.35
CA PRO A 351 -22.54 -29.86 -0.40
C PRO A 351 -22.56 -28.70 -1.40
N SER A 352 -21.65 -27.72 -1.29
CA SER A 352 -21.58 -26.59 -2.20
C SER A 352 -20.63 -26.81 -3.39
N ASN A 353 -19.83 -27.87 -3.38
CA ASN A 353 -18.83 -28.16 -4.42
C ASN A 353 -18.68 -29.68 -4.66
N CYS A 354 -19.77 -30.42 -4.59
CA CYS A 354 -19.73 -31.87 -4.51
C CYS A 354 -19.13 -32.51 -5.76
N GLY A 355 -17.95 -33.13 -5.64
CA GLY A 355 -17.24 -33.77 -6.76
C GLY A 355 -16.58 -32.81 -7.76
N SER A 356 -17.03 -31.56 -7.84
CA SER A 356 -16.45 -30.51 -8.68
C SER A 356 -16.79 -29.11 -8.19
N CYS A 357 -15.97 -28.13 -8.55
CA CYS A 357 -16.19 -26.71 -8.26
C CYS A 357 -17.61 -26.27 -8.64
N GLY A 358 -18.31 -25.61 -7.71
CA GLY A 358 -19.64 -25.05 -7.94
C GLY A 358 -20.78 -26.06 -8.09
N ASN A 359 -20.54 -27.37 -7.90
CA ASN A 359 -21.61 -28.36 -7.92
C ASN A 359 -22.36 -28.37 -6.58
N VAL A 360 -23.42 -27.58 -6.49
CA VAL A 360 -24.24 -27.44 -5.28
C VAL A 360 -25.31 -28.53 -5.24
N CYS A 361 -25.33 -29.32 -4.16
CA CYS A 361 -26.37 -30.31 -3.90
C CYS A 361 -27.71 -29.65 -3.57
N ALA A 362 -28.81 -30.31 -3.91
CA ALA A 362 -30.14 -29.78 -3.63
C ALA A 362 -30.40 -29.71 -2.10
N PRO A 363 -31.32 -28.85 -1.64
CA PRO A 363 -31.71 -28.82 -0.23
C PRO A 363 -32.15 -30.22 0.25
N GLY A 364 -31.48 -30.73 1.29
CA GLY A 364 -31.72 -32.07 1.85
C GLY A 364 -30.77 -33.17 1.36
N GLU A 365 -29.91 -32.87 0.40
CA GLU A 365 -28.87 -33.79 -0.08
C GLU A 365 -27.53 -33.55 0.61
N SER A 366 -26.76 -34.62 0.80
CA SER A 366 -25.38 -34.58 1.28
C SER A 366 -24.42 -35.04 0.20
N CYS A 367 -23.20 -34.52 0.21
CA CYS A 367 -22.15 -34.98 -0.70
C CYS A 367 -21.52 -36.28 -0.18
N CYS A 368 -21.62 -37.36 -0.94
CA CYS A 368 -21.02 -38.65 -0.61
C CYS A 368 -20.24 -39.18 -1.82
N GLY A 369 -18.93 -39.38 -1.67
CA GLY A 369 -18.08 -39.87 -2.75
C GLY A 369 -18.05 -38.98 -4.00
N GLY A 370 -18.27 -37.66 -3.83
CA GLY A 370 -18.36 -36.70 -4.94
C GLY A 370 -19.71 -36.69 -5.65
N VAL A 371 -20.73 -37.33 -5.09
CA VAL A 371 -22.09 -37.37 -5.64
C VAL A 371 -23.07 -36.83 -4.60
N CYS A 372 -23.97 -35.94 -5.02
CA CYS A 372 -25.08 -35.49 -4.20
C CYS A 372 -26.08 -36.65 -4.03
N ILE A 373 -26.31 -37.07 -2.79
CA ILE A 373 -27.26 -38.12 -2.46
C ILE A 373 -28.28 -37.60 -1.46
N ASN A 374 -29.51 -38.06 -1.59
CA ASN A 374 -30.53 -37.80 -0.58
C ASN A 374 -30.22 -38.62 0.67
N THR A 375 -30.09 -37.94 1.81
CA THR A 375 -29.84 -38.56 3.11
C THR A 375 -31.11 -38.71 3.96
N LEU A 376 -32.28 -38.45 3.38
CA LEU A 376 -33.60 -38.63 3.99
C LEU A 376 -34.26 -39.96 3.61
#